data_AF-A0A2R6AJ40-F1
#
_entry.id   AF-A0A2R6AJ40-F1
#
_cell.length_a   1.000
_cell.length_b   1.000
_cell.length_c   1.000
_cell.angle_alpha   90.00
_cell.angle_beta   90.00
_cell.angle_gamma   90.00
#
_symmetry.space_group_name_H-M   'P 1'
#
loop_
_entity.id
_entity.type
_entity.pdbx_description
1 polymer ?
#
loop_
_entity_poly.entity_id
_entity_poly.type
_entity_poly.pdbx_seq_one_letter_code
_entity_poly.pdbx_strand_id
1 'polypeptide(L)' 'MVRTKVHFSDRPISRIDDLYGEAHKEAVGKVHSAVEEGHFIAILGARRVGKTSIVKTFLNTYNY' A
#
# COMPACT_ATOMS: atom_id res chain seq x y z
N MET A 1 9.34 26.08 8.02
CA MET A 1 9.19 24.95 7.07
C MET A 1 9.69 23.69 7.76
N VAL A 2 8.78 22.92 8.39
CA VAL A 2 9.16 21.71 9.11
C VAL A 2 9.40 20.61 8.08
N ARG A 3 10.66 20.20 7.89
CA ARG A 3 10.98 18.99 7.12
C ARG A 3 10.57 17.79 7.97
N THR A 4 9.41 17.21 7.68
CA THR A 4 8.96 15.98 8.32
C THR A 4 9.98 14.89 8.03
N LYS A 5 10.66 14.44 9.09
CA LYS A 5 11.68 13.40 9.02
C LYS A 5 10.97 12.08 8.73
N VAL A 6 10.98 11.63 7.47
CA VAL A 6 10.45 10.31 7.10
C VAL A 6 11.34 9.26 7.76
N HIS A 7 10.87 8.66 8.85
CA HIS A 7 11.53 7.52 9.45
C HIS A 7 11.35 6.32 8.52
N PHE A 8 12.38 6.03 7.73
CA PHE A 8 12.49 4.76 7.03
C PHE A 8 12.58 3.64 8.07
N SER A 9 11.45 3.03 8.39
CA SER A 9 11.42 1.79 9.15
C SER A 9 11.36 0.62 8.17
N ASP A 10 12.08 -0.46 8.44
CA ASP A 10 11.99 -1.73 7.67
C ASP A 10 10.59 -2.36 7.75
N ARG A 11 9.67 -1.77 8.52
CA ARG A 11 8.32 -2.29 8.72
C ARG A 11 7.43 -1.91 7.54
N PRO A 12 6.52 -2.81 7.12
CA PRO A 12 5.53 -2.47 6.10
C PRO A 12 4.65 -1.31 6.56
N ILE A 13 4.48 -0.34 5.66
CA ILE A 13 3.60 0.82 5.85
C ILE A 13 2.14 0.32 5.89
N SER A 14 1.33 0.94 6.75
CA SER A 14 -0.08 0.59 6.94
C SER A 14 -1.05 1.76 6.78
N ARG A 15 -0.53 2.99 6.63
CA ARG A 15 -1.32 4.20 6.39
C ARG A 15 -1.12 4.65 4.95
N ILE A 16 -2.21 4.99 4.27
CA ILE A 16 -2.17 5.39 2.86
C ILE A 16 -1.34 6.65 2.62
N ASP A 17 -1.38 7.60 3.56
CA ASP A 17 -0.60 8.85 3.50
C ASP A 17 0.92 8.62 3.56
N ASP A 18 1.34 7.51 4.17
CA ASP A 18 2.74 7.15 4.37
C ASP A 18 3.28 6.29 3.21
N LEU A 19 2.43 5.87 2.25
CA LEU A 19 2.86 5.03 1.11
C LEU A 19 3.80 5.78 0.16
N TYR A 20 4.76 5.02 -0.39
CA TYR A 20 5.78 5.57 -1.28
C TYR A 20 5.22 5.97 -2.65
N GLY A 21 4.91 7.25 -2.83
CA GLY A 21 4.50 7.81 -4.13
C GLY A 21 3.11 7.38 -4.59
N GLU A 22 2.60 8.05 -5.62
CA GLU A 22 1.21 7.93 -6.05
C GLU A 22 0.87 6.55 -6.63
N ALA A 23 1.81 5.91 -7.33
CA ALA A 23 1.59 4.58 -7.88
C ALA A 23 1.23 3.52 -6.82
N HIS A 24 1.81 3.62 -5.61
CA HIS A 24 1.46 2.71 -4.51
C HIS A 24 0.07 2.99 -3.93
N LYS A 25 -0.34 4.27 -3.87
CA LYS A 25 -1.67 4.66 -3.42
C LYS A 25 -2.73 4.23 -4.43
N GLU A 26 -2.49 4.43 -5.71
CA GLU A 26 -3.34 3.92 -6.80
C GLU A 26 -3.45 2.40 -6.77
N ALA A 27 -2.36 1.68 -6.46
CA ALA A 27 -2.39 0.23 -6.35
C ALA A 27 -3.33 -0.24 -5.22
N VAL A 28 -3.40 0.47 -4.09
CA VAL A 28 -4.39 0.18 -3.03
C VAL A 28 -5.81 0.33 -3.55
N GLY A 29 -6.11 1.39 -4.29
CA GLY A 29 -7.43 1.60 -4.91
C GLY A 29 -7.78 0.50 -5.92
N LYS A 30 -6.83 0.07 -6.76
CA LYS A 30 -7.03 -1.03 -7.71
C LYS A 30 -7.30 -2.36 -7.01
N VAL A 31 -6.61 -2.63 -5.90
CA VAL A 31 -6.87 -3.83 -5.10
C VAL A 31 -8.29 -3.80 -4.54
N HIS A 32 -8.75 -2.66 -4.01
CA HIS A 32 -10.11 -2.51 -3.51
C HIS A 32 -11.16 -2.75 -4.59
N SER A 33 -11.06 -2.10 -5.76
CA SER A 33 -12.00 -2.33 -6.87
C SER A 33 -12.05 -3.81 -7.27
N ALA A 34 -10.90 -4.46 -7.40
CA ALA A 34 -10.85 -5.86 -7.80
C ALA A 34 -11.43 -6.80 -6.72
N VAL A 35 -11.29 -6.49 -5.42
CA VAL A 35 -11.95 -7.27 -4.35
C VAL A 35 -13.46 -7.11 -4.40
N GLU A 36 -13.96 -5.88 -4.58
CA GLU A 36 -15.41 -5.60 -4.69
C GLU A 36 -16.03 -6.26 -5.93
N GLU A 37 -15.26 -6.43 -7.00
CA GLU A 37 -15.66 -7.15 -8.22
C GLU A 37 -15.53 -8.69 -8.08
N GLY A 38 -15.05 -9.20 -6.94
CA GLY A 38 -14.89 -10.63 -6.67
C GLY A 38 -13.72 -11.28 -7.43
N HIS A 39 -12.72 -10.50 -7.82
CA HIS A 39 -11.56 -10.99 -8.55
C HIS A 39 -10.49 -11.63 -7.66
N PHE A 40 -9.82 -12.65 -8.18
CA PHE A 40 -8.57 -13.14 -7.62
C PHE A 40 -7.41 -12.25 -8.05
N ILE A 41 -6.60 -11.78 -7.09
CA ILE A 41 -5.56 -10.78 -7.34
C ILE A 41 -4.19 -11.34 -6.96
N ALA A 42 -3.20 -11.16 -7.83
CA ALA A 42 -1.80 -11.43 -7.54
C ALA A 42 -0.97 -10.15 -7.63
N ILE A 43 -0.26 -9.79 -6.55
CA ILE A 43 0.65 -8.64 -6.53
C ILE A 43 2.08 -9.12 -6.72
N LEU A 44 2.67 -8.76 -7.87
CA LEU A 44 4.01 -9.20 -8.28
C LEU A 44 5.01 -8.04 -8.31
N GLY A 45 6.30 -8.37 -8.28
CA GLY A 45 7.39 -7.40 -8.36
C GLY A 45 8.62 -7.78 -7.54
N ALA A 46 9.71 -7.05 -7.72
CA ALA A 46 10.99 -7.31 -7.05
C ALA A 46 10.91 -7.29 -5.51
N ARG A 47 11.90 -7.89 -4.84
CA ARG A 47 12.00 -7.82 -3.37
C ARG A 47 12.12 -6.35 -2.94
N ARG A 48 11.46 -5.97 -1.83
CA ARG A 48 11.45 -4.62 -1.25
C ARG A 48 10.79 -3.51 -2.10
N VAL A 49 10.10 -3.84 -3.20
CA VAL A 49 9.42 -2.81 -4.02
C VAL A 49 8.21 -2.17 -3.31
N GLY A 50 7.63 -2.81 -2.29
CA GLY A 50 6.49 -2.26 -1.54
C GLY A 50 5.26 -3.16 -1.47
N LYS A 51 5.28 -4.35 -2.07
CA LYS A 51 4.13 -5.29 -2.12
C LYS A 51 3.43 -5.48 -0.76
N THR A 52 4.19 -5.79 0.29
CA THR A 52 3.63 -6.00 1.64
C THR A 52 3.01 -4.74 2.22
N SER A 53 3.59 -3.57 1.94
CA SER A 53 3.02 -2.28 2.36
C SER A 53 1.69 -1.99 1.65
N ILE A 54 1.56 -2.32 0.36
CA ILE A 54 0.30 -2.18 -0.38
C ILE A 54 -0.78 -3.04 0.29
N VAL A 55 -0.52 -4.34 0.47
CA VAL A 55 -1.49 -5.27 1.07
C VAL A 55 -1.89 -4.82 2.47
N LYS A 56 -0.91 -4.50 3.32
CA LYS A 56 -1.19 -4.10 4.70
C LYS A 56 -1.96 -2.78 4.78
N THR A 57 -1.64 -1.83 3.91
CA THR A 57 -2.36 -0.56 3.84
C THR A 57 -3.79 -0.77 3.33
N PHE A 58 -3.99 -1.61 2.32
CA PHE A 58 -5.32 -1.98 1.83
C PHE A 58 -6.18 -2.55 2.98
N LEU A 59 -5.69 -3.60 3.66
CA LEU A 59 -6.42 -4.24 4.77
C LEU A 59 -6.79 -3.23 5.87
N ASN A 60 -5.83 -2.38 6.26
CA ASN A 60 -6.05 -1.38 7.29
C ASN A 60 -6.95 -0.21 6.85
N THR A 61 -6.94 0.18 5.56
CA THR A 61 -7.70 1.32 5.06
C THR A 61 -9.18 0.97 4.89
N TYR A 62 -9.48 -0.25 4.46
CA TYR A 62 -10.85 -0.69 4.18
C TYR A 62 -11.43 -1.62 5.26
N ASN A 63 -10.71 -1.83 6.37
CA ASN A 63 -11.12 -2.65 7.50
C ASN A 63 -11.51 -4.10 7.13
N TYR A 64 -10.68 -4.75 6.31
CA TYR A 64 -10.75 -6.20 6.10
C TYR A 64 -9.96 -6.99 7.15
#